data_AF-A0A1B8JB31-F1
#
_entry.id   AF-A0A1B8JB31-F1
#
_cell.length_a   1.000
_cell.length_b   1.000
_cell.length_c   1.000
_cell.angle_alpha   90.00
_cell.angle_beta   90.00
_cell.angle_gamma   90.00
#
_symmetry.space_group_name_H-M   'P 1'
#
loop_
_entity.id
_entity.type
_entity.pdbx_description
1 polymer ?
#
loop_
_entity_poly.entity_id
_entity_poly.type
_entity_poly.pdbx_seq_one_letter_code
_entity_poly.pdbx_strand_id
1 'polypeptide(L)'
;MNRDKKESRGIYNVTFNGKRATPIKTDLEIIEDAIIAEVVMYVKGWHNERRDKGAGAEHIKLHLEKGSDGEISIEELLNLGNSIREYLKVFKEPYLEDKNRSGKVYEWQNKEGVRFRVATDTIKGEGLIPPLSPSDKQIISFYSDRNLKERMQFKNPKVAQYYKNQIANPTQEQDSAIAKMKQKIEKIAQKGLQNNTKKDKGAER
;
A
#
# COMPACT_ATOMS: atom_id res chain seq x y z
N MET A 1 15.78 16.68 -13.01
CA MET A 1 14.34 16.43 -12.72
C MET A 1 14.25 15.25 -11.75
N ASN A 2 13.66 15.43 -10.56
CA ASN A 2 13.60 14.40 -9.51
C ASN A 2 12.92 13.10 -10.05
N ARG A 3 13.57 11.94 -9.88
CA ARG A 3 13.12 10.61 -10.35
C ARG A 3 11.68 10.33 -9.92
N ASP A 4 11.35 10.60 -8.66
CA ASP A 4 10.03 10.33 -8.10
C ASP A 4 8.96 11.20 -8.77
N LYS A 5 9.25 12.47 -9.05
CA LYS A 5 8.31 13.37 -9.75
C LYS A 5 7.97 12.88 -11.17
N LYS A 6 8.93 12.28 -11.88
CA LYS A 6 8.71 11.72 -13.22
C LYS A 6 7.90 10.42 -13.15
N GLU A 7 8.16 9.58 -12.16
CA GLU A 7 7.42 8.33 -11.91
C GLU A 7 5.96 8.62 -11.52
N SER A 8 5.73 9.49 -10.54
CA SER A 8 4.37 9.92 -10.12
C SER A 8 3.59 10.53 -11.28
N ARG A 9 4.21 11.42 -12.09
CA ARG A 9 3.55 11.96 -13.30
C ARG A 9 3.24 10.86 -14.31
N GLY A 10 4.11 9.86 -14.43
CA GLY A 10 3.90 8.69 -15.26
C GLY A 10 2.65 7.91 -14.83
N ILE A 11 2.54 7.59 -13.53
CA ILE A 11 1.42 6.87 -12.94
C ILE A 11 0.13 7.66 -13.16
N TYR A 12 0.13 8.95 -12.78
CA TYR A 12 -1.00 9.85 -12.97
C TYR A 12 -1.50 9.85 -14.42
N ASN A 13 -0.59 9.95 -15.38
CA ASN A 13 -0.96 9.98 -16.79
C ASN A 13 -1.55 8.65 -17.29
N VAL A 14 -1.09 7.51 -16.75
CA VAL A 14 -1.65 6.19 -17.08
C VAL A 14 -3.04 6.03 -16.49
N THR A 15 -3.23 6.47 -15.25
CA THR A 15 -4.52 6.38 -14.57
C THR A 15 -5.55 7.35 -15.16
N PHE A 16 -5.20 8.62 -15.37
CA PHE A 16 -6.19 9.67 -15.64
C PHE A 16 -6.11 10.29 -17.04
N ASN A 17 -4.95 10.27 -17.72
CA ASN A 17 -4.73 11.03 -18.97
C ASN A 17 -4.52 10.14 -20.21
N GLY A 18 -4.97 8.88 -20.17
CA GLY A 18 -4.98 8.00 -21.34
C GLY A 18 -3.62 7.45 -21.79
N LYS A 19 -2.53 7.67 -21.04
CA LYS A 19 -1.23 7.04 -21.32
C LYS A 19 -1.35 5.52 -21.16
N ARG A 20 -0.72 4.75 -22.06
CA ARG A 20 -0.86 3.28 -22.05
C ARG A 20 -0.11 2.59 -20.91
N ALA A 21 1.10 3.05 -20.60
CA ALA A 21 1.93 2.45 -19.55
C ALA A 21 3.04 3.41 -19.08
N THR A 22 3.63 3.08 -17.94
CA THR A 22 4.85 3.71 -17.43
C THR A 22 5.68 2.67 -16.66
N PRO A 23 7.01 2.73 -16.74
CA PRO A 23 7.85 1.86 -15.92
C PRO A 23 7.85 2.33 -14.47
N ILE A 24 7.84 1.37 -13.55
CA ILE A 24 8.13 1.54 -12.12
C ILE A 24 9.48 0.86 -11.88
N LYS A 25 10.47 1.66 -11.48
CA LYS A 25 11.81 1.14 -11.20
C LYS A 25 11.83 0.59 -9.77
N THR A 26 11.87 -0.73 -9.63
CA THR A 26 11.89 -1.40 -8.33
C THR A 26 13.27 -1.45 -7.70
N ASP A 27 14.33 -1.21 -8.47
CA ASP A 27 15.71 -1.24 -7.97
C ASP A 27 16.09 0.01 -7.16
N LEU A 28 16.90 -0.25 -6.12
CA LEU A 28 17.25 0.67 -5.05
C LEU A 28 18.27 1.73 -5.47
N GLU A 29 19.38 1.33 -6.07
CA GLU A 29 20.48 2.20 -6.49
C GLU A 29 21.15 1.55 -7.70
N ILE A 30 21.21 2.23 -8.85
CA ILE A 30 22.02 1.76 -9.98
C ILE A 30 23.34 2.53 -9.90
N ILE A 31 24.42 1.83 -9.52
CA ILE A 31 25.77 2.17 -9.96
C ILE A 31 25.79 1.88 -11.46
N GLU A 32 26.18 2.85 -12.28
CA GLU A 32 25.77 3.03 -13.68
C GLU A 32 26.03 1.88 -14.69
N ASP A 33 26.69 0.77 -14.36
CA ASP A 33 27.17 -0.19 -15.37
C ASP A 33 26.77 -1.67 -15.23
N ALA A 34 25.84 -2.06 -14.35
CA ALA A 34 25.46 -3.49 -14.23
C ALA A 34 23.94 -3.73 -14.12
N ILE A 35 23.37 -4.26 -15.20
CA ILE A 35 22.13 -5.07 -15.29
C ILE A 35 20.89 -4.44 -14.60
N ILE A 36 20.05 -3.76 -15.40
CA ILE A 36 18.64 -3.45 -15.04
C ILE A 36 17.89 -4.80 -14.98
N ALA A 37 17.82 -5.45 -13.83
CA ALA A 37 17.25 -6.80 -13.77
C ALA A 37 15.73 -6.81 -13.55
N GLU A 38 15.12 -5.78 -12.95
CA GLU A 38 13.67 -5.79 -12.75
C GLU A 38 13.00 -4.41 -12.88
N VAL A 39 12.22 -4.24 -13.95
CA VAL A 39 11.27 -3.14 -14.13
C VAL A 39 9.88 -3.74 -14.10
N VAL A 40 8.99 -3.17 -13.28
CA VAL A 40 7.57 -3.54 -13.28
C VAL A 40 6.80 -2.46 -14.01
N MET A 41 5.93 -2.86 -14.93
CA MET A 41 5.13 -1.93 -15.71
C MET A 41 3.83 -1.59 -14.98
N TYR A 42 3.59 -0.30 -14.77
CA TYR A 42 2.27 0.22 -14.41
C TYR A 42 1.52 0.54 -15.70
N VAL A 43 0.56 -0.31 -16.04
CA VAL A 43 -0.17 -0.27 -17.31
C VAL A 43 -1.57 0.27 -17.10
N LYS A 44 -2.19 0.78 -18.17
CA LYS A 44 -3.60 1.19 -18.15
C LYS A 44 -4.49 0.01 -17.77
N GLY A 45 -4.26 -1.15 -18.39
CA GLY A 45 -4.96 -2.39 -18.09
C GLY A 45 -6.45 -2.32 -18.42
N TRP A 46 -7.26 -3.09 -17.69
CA TRP A 46 -8.69 -3.27 -17.94
C TRP A 46 -9.42 -3.66 -16.64
N HIS A 47 -10.73 -3.45 -16.62
CA HIS A 47 -11.62 -4.00 -15.60
C HIS A 47 -12.91 -4.52 -16.26
N ASN A 48 -13.39 -5.67 -15.79
CA ASN A 48 -14.63 -6.31 -16.20
C ASN A 48 -15.58 -6.31 -15.00
N GLU A 49 -16.51 -5.36 -15.01
CA GLU A 49 -17.48 -5.13 -13.95
C GLU A 49 -18.33 -6.37 -13.65
N ARG A 50 -18.69 -7.15 -14.67
CA ARG A 50 -19.53 -8.36 -14.50
C ARG A 50 -18.84 -9.47 -13.72
N ARG A 51 -17.51 -9.56 -13.81
CA ARG A 51 -16.73 -10.62 -13.18
C ARG A 51 -15.95 -10.13 -11.96
N ASP A 52 -15.98 -8.83 -11.71
CA ASP A 52 -15.10 -8.14 -10.78
C ASP A 52 -13.64 -8.59 -10.94
N LYS A 53 -13.15 -8.51 -12.18
CA LYS A 53 -11.78 -8.89 -12.54
C LYS A 53 -11.13 -7.79 -13.34
N GLY A 54 -9.86 -7.56 -13.11
CA GLY A 54 -9.10 -6.63 -13.91
C GLY A 54 -7.61 -6.68 -13.61
N ALA A 55 -6.90 -5.81 -14.30
CA ALA A 55 -5.49 -5.57 -14.07
C ALA A 55 -5.16 -4.11 -14.37
N GLY A 56 -4.09 -3.59 -13.75
CA GLY A 56 -3.57 -2.25 -14.03
C GLY A 56 -4.48 -1.13 -13.52
N ALA A 57 -4.27 0.06 -14.08
CA ALA A 57 -4.89 1.29 -13.61
C ALA A 57 -6.43 1.26 -13.64
N GLU A 58 -7.06 0.67 -14.66
CA GLU A 58 -8.52 0.58 -14.73
C GLU A 58 -9.12 -0.25 -13.59
N HIS A 59 -8.42 -1.30 -13.14
CA HIS A 59 -8.86 -2.06 -11.96
C HIS A 59 -8.56 -1.30 -10.65
N ILE A 60 -7.38 -0.67 -10.56
CA ILE A 60 -6.94 0.05 -9.37
C ILE A 60 -7.82 1.29 -9.08
N LYS A 61 -8.41 1.91 -10.12
CA LYS A 61 -9.32 3.06 -9.95
C LYS A 61 -10.48 2.79 -9.01
N LEU A 62 -10.98 1.56 -8.96
CA LEU A 62 -12.06 1.19 -8.06
C LEU A 62 -11.68 1.44 -6.60
N HIS A 63 -10.41 1.23 -6.25
CA HIS A 63 -9.88 1.50 -4.92
C HIS A 63 -9.60 2.99 -4.67
N LEU A 64 -9.73 3.88 -5.65
CA LEU A 64 -9.65 5.33 -5.43
C LEU A 64 -11.01 5.94 -5.07
N GLU A 65 -12.10 5.17 -5.21
CA GLU A 65 -13.43 5.61 -4.83
C GLU A 65 -13.54 5.63 -3.30
N LYS A 66 -14.07 6.74 -2.76
CA LYS A 66 -14.23 6.90 -1.32
C LYS A 66 -15.21 5.86 -0.77
N GLY A 67 -14.77 5.13 0.27
CA GLY A 67 -15.55 4.05 0.88
C GLY A 67 -15.47 2.71 0.15
N SER A 68 -14.68 2.61 -0.93
CA SER A 68 -14.47 1.35 -1.66
C SER A 68 -13.70 0.32 -0.83
N ASP A 69 -13.99 -0.97 -1.06
CA ASP A 69 -13.20 -2.05 -0.50
C ASP A 69 -11.75 -1.92 -0.97
N GLY A 70 -10.82 -1.83 -0.02
CA GLY A 70 -9.40 -1.68 -0.30
C GLY A 70 -8.96 -0.25 -0.66
N GLU A 71 -9.72 0.76 -0.24
CA GLU A 71 -9.50 2.18 -0.55
C GLU A 71 -8.04 2.65 -0.39
N ILE A 72 -7.51 3.28 -1.42
CA ILE A 72 -6.20 3.96 -1.43
C ILE A 72 -6.40 5.43 -1.80
N SER A 73 -5.50 6.29 -1.31
CA SER A 73 -5.48 7.69 -1.72
C SER A 73 -4.72 7.88 -3.04
N ILE A 74 -4.94 9.02 -3.70
CA ILE A 74 -4.15 9.40 -4.88
C ILE A 74 -2.67 9.52 -4.51
N GLU A 75 -2.34 10.11 -3.37
CA GLU A 75 -0.97 10.24 -2.89
C GLU A 75 -0.30 8.88 -2.69
N GLU A 76 -1.02 7.90 -2.14
CA GLU A 76 -0.54 6.52 -1.97
C GLU A 76 -0.27 5.86 -3.32
N LEU A 77 -1.17 6.04 -4.29
CA LEU A 77 -0.97 5.56 -5.66
C LEU A 77 0.24 6.23 -6.34
N LEU A 78 0.39 7.54 -6.19
CA LEU A 78 1.50 8.28 -6.80
C LEU A 78 2.86 7.99 -6.15
N ASN A 79 2.86 7.47 -4.92
CA ASN A 79 4.04 7.05 -4.16
C ASN A 79 4.35 5.55 -4.29
N LEU A 80 3.57 4.80 -5.08
CA LEU A 80 3.66 3.33 -5.21
C LEU A 80 5.08 2.81 -5.47
N GLY A 81 5.81 3.43 -6.41
CA GLY A 81 7.17 2.99 -6.72
C GLY A 81 8.16 3.18 -5.57
N ASN A 82 8.02 4.27 -4.81
CA ASN A 82 8.82 4.48 -3.60
C ASN A 82 8.47 3.46 -2.51
N SER A 83 7.18 3.16 -2.30
CA SER A 83 6.76 2.12 -1.36
C SER A 83 7.33 0.73 -1.70
N ILE A 84 7.35 0.36 -2.99
CA ILE A 84 7.97 -0.89 -3.45
C ILE A 84 9.48 -0.89 -3.19
N ARG A 85 10.18 0.23 -3.45
CA ARG A 85 11.60 0.37 -3.13
C ARG A 85 11.85 0.22 -1.63
N GLU A 86 11.12 0.91 -0.77
CA GLU A 86 11.25 0.78 0.69
C GLU A 86 11.03 -0.65 1.18
N TYR A 87 10.04 -1.35 0.63
CA TYR A 87 9.86 -2.79 0.87
C TYR A 87 11.12 -3.58 0.51
N LEU A 88 11.69 -3.36 -0.69
CA LEU A 88 12.86 -4.09 -1.16
C LEU A 88 14.13 -3.77 -0.36
N LYS A 89 14.25 -2.59 0.25
CA LYS A 89 15.37 -2.28 1.18
C LYS A 89 15.40 -3.27 2.33
N VAL A 90 14.23 -3.60 2.87
CA VAL A 90 14.07 -4.46 4.06
C VAL A 90 14.08 -5.93 3.68
N PHE A 91 13.25 -6.33 2.71
CA PHE A 91 12.97 -7.74 2.42
C PHE A 91 13.78 -8.32 1.25
N LYS A 92 14.51 -7.48 0.50
CA LYS A 92 15.39 -7.80 -0.64
C LYS A 92 14.70 -8.37 -1.88
N GLU A 93 13.59 -9.09 -1.71
CA GLU A 93 12.85 -9.75 -2.78
C GLU A 93 11.33 -9.67 -2.56
N PRO A 94 10.52 -9.64 -3.64
CA PRO A 94 9.07 -9.81 -3.52
C PRO A 94 8.71 -11.21 -3.02
N TYR A 95 7.54 -11.33 -2.42
CA TYR A 95 7.00 -12.62 -2.03
C TYR A 95 6.42 -13.36 -3.23
N LEU A 96 6.88 -14.59 -3.46
CA LEU A 96 6.31 -15.52 -4.43
C LEU A 96 5.25 -16.37 -3.73
N GLU A 97 3.98 -16.13 -4.05
CA GLU A 97 2.87 -16.86 -3.43
C GLU A 97 2.83 -18.33 -3.86
N ASP A 98 3.18 -18.60 -5.11
CA ASP A 98 3.30 -19.94 -5.68
C ASP A 98 4.59 -20.00 -6.50
N LYS A 99 5.51 -20.91 -6.15
CA LYS A 99 6.80 -21.07 -6.84
C LYS A 99 6.65 -21.47 -8.30
N ASN A 100 5.48 -22.01 -8.68
CA ASN A 100 5.17 -22.42 -10.04
C ASN A 100 4.47 -21.32 -10.85
N ARG A 101 4.23 -20.14 -10.25
CA ARG A 101 3.61 -18.99 -10.91
C ARG A 101 4.55 -17.79 -10.91
N SER A 102 4.31 -16.87 -11.84
CA SER A 102 5.04 -15.60 -11.93
C SER A 102 4.53 -14.52 -10.97
N GLY A 103 3.44 -14.79 -10.24
CA GLY A 103 2.80 -13.89 -9.31
C GLY A 103 3.71 -13.49 -8.15
N LYS A 104 3.97 -12.18 -8.04
CA LYS A 104 4.82 -11.56 -7.02
C LYS A 104 4.00 -10.56 -6.21
N VAL A 105 4.22 -10.55 -4.90
CA VAL A 105 3.48 -9.75 -3.94
C VAL A 105 4.44 -8.86 -3.14
N TYR A 106 4.06 -7.59 -2.99
CA TYR A 106 4.70 -6.62 -2.11
C TYR A 106 3.69 -6.18 -1.07
N GLU A 107 4.09 -6.14 0.20
CA GLU A 107 3.18 -5.80 1.29
C GLU A 107 3.87 -4.97 2.35
N TRP A 108 3.20 -3.94 2.85
CA TRP A 108 3.74 -3.10 3.90
C TRP A 108 2.62 -2.53 4.78
N GLN A 109 3.01 -1.97 5.92
CA GLN A 109 2.16 -1.19 6.81
C GLN A 109 2.69 0.24 6.87
N ASN A 110 1.81 1.23 6.75
CA ASN A 110 2.18 2.63 6.97
C ASN A 110 2.19 2.97 8.48
N LYS A 111 2.56 4.20 8.82
CA LYS A 111 2.64 4.69 10.21
C LYS A 111 1.28 4.74 10.91
N GLU A 112 0.19 4.83 10.16
CA GLU A 112 -1.19 4.83 10.67
C GLU A 112 -1.74 3.41 10.91
N GLY A 113 -0.96 2.38 10.58
CA GLY A 113 -1.35 0.98 10.76
C GLY A 113 -2.14 0.39 9.59
N VAL A 114 -2.36 1.17 8.52
CA VAL A 114 -3.01 0.71 7.27
C VAL A 114 -2.04 -0.20 6.53
N ARG A 115 -2.54 -1.34 6.07
CA ARG A 115 -1.76 -2.35 5.36
C ARG A 115 -2.06 -2.29 3.88
N PHE A 116 -1.04 -2.42 3.06
CA PHE A 116 -1.12 -2.32 1.60
C PHE A 116 -0.59 -3.58 0.96
N ARG A 117 -1.18 -3.94 -0.19
CA ARG A 117 -0.71 -5.03 -1.03
C ARG A 117 -0.66 -4.60 -2.48
N VAL A 118 0.45 -4.94 -3.13
CA VAL A 118 0.61 -4.86 -4.58
C VAL A 118 0.80 -6.26 -5.11
N ALA A 119 -0.02 -6.65 -6.08
CA ALA A 119 0.14 -7.88 -6.83
C ALA A 119 0.70 -7.57 -8.22
N THR A 120 1.72 -8.32 -8.62
CA THR A 120 2.33 -8.21 -9.95
C THR A 120 2.39 -9.59 -10.61
N ASP A 121 2.23 -9.65 -11.92
CA ASP A 121 2.31 -10.92 -12.66
C ASP A 121 2.69 -10.67 -14.14
N THR A 122 3.06 -11.74 -14.83
CA THR A 122 3.23 -11.77 -16.28
C THR A 122 1.89 -12.16 -16.92
N ILE A 123 1.13 -11.18 -17.40
CA ILE A 123 -0.22 -11.41 -17.95
C ILE A 123 -0.15 -12.10 -19.33
N LYS A 124 -0.89 -13.21 -19.51
CA LYS A 124 -1.02 -13.95 -20.79
C LYS A 124 -2.48 -14.06 -21.33
N GLY A 125 -3.38 -13.15 -20.97
CA GLY A 125 -4.80 -13.06 -21.41
C GLY A 125 -5.73 -12.54 -20.28
N GLU A 126 -6.96 -12.05 -20.45
CA GLU A 126 -7.74 -11.57 -21.61
C GLU A 126 -7.99 -10.05 -21.41
N GLY A 127 -7.90 -9.22 -22.46
CA GLY A 127 -7.87 -7.74 -22.41
C GLY A 127 -6.55 -7.09 -22.87
N LEU A 128 -5.74 -7.83 -23.65
CA LEU A 128 -4.31 -7.64 -23.92
C LEU A 128 -3.91 -6.21 -24.36
N ILE A 129 -3.27 -5.45 -23.46
CA ILE A 129 -2.08 -4.70 -23.89
C ILE A 129 -1.01 -5.78 -24.12
N PRO A 130 -0.43 -5.92 -25.32
CA PRO A 130 0.68 -6.84 -25.53
C PRO A 130 1.72 -6.60 -24.44
N PRO A 131 2.34 -7.64 -23.85
CA PRO A 131 3.46 -7.41 -22.95
C PRO A 131 4.46 -6.52 -23.71
N LEU A 132 4.84 -5.37 -23.13
CA LEU A 132 5.71 -4.40 -23.79
C LEU A 132 7.09 -5.04 -24.10
N SER A 133 7.42 -6.13 -23.42
CA SER A 133 8.42 -7.15 -23.72
C SER A 133 8.08 -8.52 -23.08
N PRO A 134 8.63 -9.65 -23.56
CA PRO A 134 8.32 -11.01 -23.08
C PRO A 134 8.57 -11.28 -21.58
N SER A 135 9.32 -10.42 -20.89
CA SER A 135 9.65 -10.53 -19.45
C SER A 135 8.84 -9.56 -18.57
N ASP A 136 7.94 -8.76 -19.14
CA ASP A 136 7.35 -7.60 -18.47
C ASP A 136 6.33 -8.01 -17.40
N LYS A 137 6.79 -7.95 -16.15
CA LYS A 137 5.94 -8.00 -14.97
C LYS A 137 5.07 -6.74 -14.95
N GLN A 138 3.78 -6.92 -14.72
CA GLN A 138 2.81 -5.81 -14.69
C GLN A 138 2.18 -5.73 -13.31
N ILE A 139 1.89 -4.51 -12.85
CA ILE A 139 1.07 -4.31 -11.66
C ILE A 139 -0.37 -4.70 -12.01
N ILE A 140 -0.90 -5.69 -11.30
CA ILE A 140 -2.25 -6.21 -11.47
C ILE A 140 -3.22 -5.44 -10.60
N SER A 141 -2.91 -5.32 -9.31
CA SER A 141 -3.75 -4.61 -8.33
C SER A 141 -2.89 -3.96 -7.26
N PHE A 142 -3.41 -2.88 -6.69
CA PHE A 142 -2.88 -2.15 -5.56
C PHE A 142 -4.04 -1.67 -4.70
N TYR A 143 -4.09 -2.13 -3.46
CA TYR A 143 -5.19 -1.85 -2.54
C TYR A 143 -4.69 -1.86 -1.09
N SER A 144 -5.50 -1.30 -0.18
CA SER A 144 -5.23 -1.30 1.26
C SER A 144 -6.18 -2.23 2.03
N ASP A 145 -6.08 -2.26 3.36
CA ASP A 145 -7.05 -2.93 4.21
C ASP A 145 -8.21 -2.04 4.67
N ARG A 146 -8.31 -0.81 4.15
CA ARG A 146 -9.46 0.08 4.41
C ARG A 146 -10.74 -0.50 3.84
N ASN A 147 -11.83 -0.35 4.60
CA ASN A 147 -13.19 -0.78 4.27
C ASN A 147 -13.37 -2.29 4.03
N LEU A 148 -12.32 -3.11 4.16
CA LEU A 148 -12.44 -4.56 4.11
C LEU A 148 -13.20 -5.08 5.35
N LYS A 149 -13.98 -6.16 5.16
CA LYS A 149 -14.68 -6.85 6.26
C LYS A 149 -13.74 -7.34 7.36
N GLU A 150 -12.57 -7.78 6.95
CA GLU A 150 -11.52 -8.26 7.84
C GLU A 150 -10.21 -7.54 7.54
N ARG A 151 -9.43 -7.29 8.58
CA ARG A 151 -8.10 -6.70 8.44
C ARG A 151 -7.21 -7.61 7.60
N MET A 152 -6.56 -7.05 6.58
CA MET A 152 -5.68 -7.81 5.70
C MET A 152 -4.56 -8.48 6.49
N GLN A 153 -4.39 -9.79 6.31
CA GLN A 153 -3.23 -10.54 6.79
C GLN A 153 -2.13 -10.53 5.73
N PHE A 154 -0.89 -10.34 6.16
CA PHE A 154 0.26 -10.41 5.26
C PHE A 154 0.44 -11.83 4.72
N LYS A 155 0.58 -11.97 3.40
CA LYS A 155 0.92 -13.24 2.75
C LYS A 155 2.38 -13.61 3.04
N ASN A 156 3.28 -12.64 3.04
CA ASN A 156 4.69 -12.87 3.35
C ASN A 156 4.91 -13.02 4.87
N PRO A 157 5.34 -14.21 5.38
CA PRO A 157 5.58 -14.41 6.81
C PRO A 157 6.68 -13.50 7.36
N LYS A 158 7.68 -13.14 6.55
CA LYS A 158 8.75 -12.21 6.95
C LYS A 158 8.19 -10.82 7.23
N VAL A 159 7.23 -10.36 6.43
CA VAL A 159 6.54 -9.07 6.63
C VAL A 159 5.69 -9.11 7.89
N ALA A 160 4.94 -10.18 8.09
CA ALA A 160 4.14 -10.38 9.30
C ALA A 160 5.01 -10.31 10.57
N GLN A 161 6.14 -11.00 10.57
CA GLN A 161 7.08 -11.01 11.70
C GLN A 161 7.72 -9.63 11.91
N TYR A 162 8.14 -8.95 10.83
CA TYR A 162 8.73 -7.63 10.90
C TYR A 162 7.83 -6.63 11.62
N TYR A 163 6.56 -6.51 11.20
CA TYR A 163 5.63 -5.58 11.83
C TYR A 163 5.14 -6.04 13.20
N LYS A 164 5.08 -7.34 13.47
CA LYS A 164 4.83 -7.85 14.84
C LYS A 164 5.94 -7.42 15.80
N ASN A 165 7.20 -7.48 15.36
CA ASN A 165 8.36 -7.10 16.16
C ASN A 165 8.44 -5.59 16.38
N GLN A 166 8.06 -4.76 15.40
CA GLN A 166 7.97 -3.30 15.60
C GLN A 166 6.93 -2.90 16.63
N ILE A 167 5.81 -3.61 16.71
CA ILE A 167 4.78 -3.37 17.74
C ILE A 167 5.32 -3.79 19.11
N ALA A 168 6.08 -4.88 19.19
CA ALA A 168 6.65 -5.37 20.44
C ALA A 168 7.82 -4.51 20.95
N ASN A 169 8.60 -3.91 20.04
CA ASN A 169 9.74 -3.05 20.34
C ASN A 169 9.57 -1.69 19.64
N PRO A 170 8.69 -0.82 20.16
CA PRO A 170 8.45 0.50 19.58
C PRO A 170 9.72 1.35 19.59
N THR A 171 9.90 2.17 18.55
CA THR A 171 11.01 3.14 18.49
C THR A 171 10.73 4.34 19.39
N GLN A 172 11.77 5.11 19.75
CA GLN A 172 11.63 6.30 20.62
C GLN A 172 10.57 7.32 20.12
N GLU A 173 10.38 7.43 18.80
CA GLU A 173 9.35 8.28 18.20
C GLU A 173 7.93 7.72 18.42
N GLN A 174 7.78 6.41 18.33
CA GLN A 174 6.51 5.71 18.63
C GLN A 174 6.24 5.71 20.14
N ASP A 175 7.27 5.57 20.98
CA ASP A 175 7.16 5.72 22.43
C ASP A 175 6.65 7.11 22.81
N SER A 176 7.15 8.16 22.14
CA SER A 176 6.68 9.53 22.33
C SER A 176 5.20 9.68 21.94
N ALA A 177 4.78 9.09 20.82
CA ALA A 177 3.39 9.13 20.37
C ALA A 177 2.46 8.35 21.32
N ILE A 178 2.86 7.16 21.75
CA ILE A 178 2.13 6.32 22.72
C ILE A 178 2.02 7.05 24.07
N ALA A 179 3.10 7.67 24.54
CA ALA A 179 3.08 8.47 25.77
C ALA A 179 2.11 9.64 25.68
N LYS A 180 2.10 10.38 24.56
CA LYS A 180 1.14 11.47 24.31
C LYS A 180 -0.31 10.95 24.26
N MET A 181 -0.53 9.77 23.68
CA MET A 181 -1.86 9.15 23.63
C MET A 181 -2.34 8.72 25.02
N LYS A 182 -1.49 8.08 25.83
CA LYS A 182 -1.79 7.71 27.22
C LYS A 182 -2.15 8.93 28.06
N GLN A 183 -1.38 10.01 27.96
CA GLN A 183 -1.67 11.27 28.65
C GLN A 183 -3.02 11.87 28.22
N LYS A 184 -3.38 11.77 26.93
CA LYS A 184 -4.66 12.25 26.42
C LYS A 184 -5.82 11.41 26.97
N ILE A 185 -5.66 10.09 27.05
CA ILE A 185 -6.66 9.17 27.64
C ILE A 185 -6.84 9.46 29.14
N GLU A 186 -5.76 9.64 29.90
CA GLU A 186 -5.82 10.00 31.32
C GLU A 186 -6.55 11.33 31.55
N LYS A 187 -6.26 12.35 30.74
CA LYS A 187 -6.96 13.65 30.81
C LYS A 187 -8.46 13.51 30.51
N ILE A 188 -8.84 12.64 29.57
CA ILE A 188 -10.25 12.36 29.26
C ILE A 188 -10.91 11.64 30.43
N ALA A 189 -10.26 10.61 30.99
CA ALA A 189 -10.76 9.88 32.14
C ALA A 189 -10.97 10.79 33.37
N GLN A 190 -10.00 11.67 33.67
CA GLN A 190 -10.10 12.64 34.76
C GLN A 190 -11.24 13.65 34.56
N LYS A 191 -11.47 14.12 33.33
CA LYS A 191 -12.62 14.99 33.01
C LYS A 191 -13.95 14.27 33.17
N GLY A 192 -14.03 12.98 32.82
CA GLY A 192 -15.22 12.15 33.03
C GLY A 192 -15.57 12.00 34.52
N LEU A 193 -14.56 11.75 35.36
CA LEU A 193 -14.71 11.63 36.82
C LEU A 193 -15.15 12.94 37.50
N GLN A 194 -14.65 14.09 37.05
CA GLN A 194 -15.04 15.41 37.56
C GLN A 194 -16.47 15.81 37.18
N ASN A 195 -16.97 15.33 36.03
CA ASN A 195 -18.34 15.61 35.58
C ASN A 195 -19.38 14.77 36.32
N ASN A 196 -19.06 13.54 36.74
CA ASN A 196 -19.94 12.72 37.58
C ASN A 196 -20.04 13.25 39.02
N THR A 197 -18.93 13.72 39.61
CA THR A 197 -18.94 14.26 40.98
C THR A 197 -19.66 15.59 41.13
N LYS A 198 -19.84 16.36 40.04
CA LYS A 198 -20.67 17.59 40.04
C LYS A 198 -22.17 17.31 39.88
N LYS A 199 -22.54 16.15 39.32
CA LYS A 199 -23.96 15.79 39.11
C LYS A 199 -24.62 15.33 40.42
N ASP A 200 -23.88 14.64 41.28
CA ASP A 200 -24.38 14.21 42.59
C ASP A 200 -24.57 15.34 43.61
N LYS A 201 -23.82 16.46 43.49
CA LYS A 201 -23.96 17.62 44.39
C LYS A 201 -25.08 18.60 44.00
N GLY A 202 -25.79 18.34 42.90
CA GLY A 202 -26.90 19.16 42.42
C GLY A 202 -28.30 18.63 42.76
N ALA A 203 -28.39 17.45 43.37
CA ALA A 203 -29.66 16.79 43.69
C ALA A 203 -30.15 17.04 45.14
N GLU A 204 -29.39 17.77 45.95
CA GLU A 204 -29.78 18.21 47.30
C GLU A 204 -30.04 19.72 47.32
N ARG A 205 -31.12 20.19 46.69
CA ARG A 205 -31.75 21.48 46.98
C ARG A 205 -33.25 21.43 46.74
#